data_AF-A0A8H5FMJ4-F1
#
_entry.id   AF-A0A8H5FMJ4-F1
#
_cell.length_a   1.000
_cell.length_b   1.000
_cell.length_c   1.000
_cell.angle_alpha   90.00
_cell.angle_beta   90.00
_cell.angle_gamma   90.00
#
_symmetry.space_group_name_H-M   'P 1'
#
loop_
_entity.id
_entity.type
_entity.pdbx_description
1 polymer ?
#
loop_
_entity_poly.entity_id
_entity_poly.type
_entity_poly.pdbx_seq_one_letter_code
_entity_poly.pdbx_strand_id
1 'polypeptide(L)'
;MVAFFTNLFSCFRPQEPSGCVFCGIEKLPGKVILYEDDTFVAFEDIRPAAKHHFLVTPKKHVESVRSLRKENVPFLKDMESVGNKLMDKYNVPEDDRRMGFHIPPFNSVNHLHLHVHALPYASALKRKKYPIVNGSGLYHKGLVWFVEVGQAIRILESDLCGSVITGACSLVKWDLESEDKQYIIERANLEHTNT
;
A
#
# COMPACT_ATOMS: atom_id res chain seq x y z
N MET A 1 -46.13 -9.11 25.13
CA MET A 1 -46.00 -10.06 24.01
C MET A 1 -45.41 -9.27 22.83
N VAL A 2 -44.16 -9.60 22.50
CA VAL A 2 -43.37 -9.27 21.28
C VAL A 2 -43.34 -7.81 20.80
N ALA A 3 -42.30 -7.07 21.20
CA ALA A 3 -41.80 -5.92 20.45
C ALA A 3 -40.90 -6.44 19.31
N PHE A 4 -41.29 -6.19 18.07
CA PHE A 4 -40.45 -6.40 16.89
C PHE A 4 -39.33 -5.34 16.89
N PHE A 5 -38.14 -5.72 17.34
CA PHE A 5 -36.93 -4.96 17.05
C PHE A 5 -36.58 -5.20 15.58
N THR A 6 -36.99 -4.29 14.70
CA THR A 6 -36.46 -4.22 13.34
C THR A 6 -34.98 -3.92 13.44
N ASN A 7 -34.19 -4.92 13.05
CA ASN A 7 -32.74 -4.88 13.03
C ASN A 7 -32.29 -3.92 11.92
N LEU A 8 -32.15 -2.64 12.26
CA LEU A 8 -31.63 -1.60 11.37
C LEU A 8 -30.09 -1.64 11.40
N PHE A 9 -29.49 -2.77 11.02
CA PHE A 9 -28.08 -2.79 10.60
C PHE A 9 -28.00 -2.19 9.20
N SER A 10 -28.18 -0.87 9.12
CA SER A 10 -27.64 -0.10 8.01
C SER A 10 -26.12 -0.25 8.10
N CYS A 11 -25.56 -1.17 7.30
CA CYS A 11 -24.12 -1.30 7.12
C CYS A 11 -23.54 0.09 6.82
N PHE A 12 -22.85 0.65 7.81
CA PHE A 12 -22.11 1.89 7.68
C PHE A 12 -20.96 1.57 6.73
N ARG A 13 -21.17 1.81 5.43
CA ARG A 13 -20.11 1.71 4.43
C ARG A 13 -19.20 2.92 4.69
N PRO A 14 -17.89 2.73 4.98
CA PRO A 14 -16.98 3.87 5.15
C PRO A 14 -17.13 4.77 3.93
N GLN A 15 -17.29 6.08 4.14
CA GLN A 15 -17.47 7.03 3.04
C GLN A 15 -16.15 7.10 2.25
N GLU A 16 -16.05 6.27 1.23
CA GLU A 16 -15.00 6.35 0.22
C GLU A 16 -14.97 7.79 -0.32
N PRO A 17 -13.82 8.47 -0.34
CA PRO A 17 -13.76 9.86 -0.76
C PRO A 17 -14.29 9.99 -2.19
N SER A 18 -15.27 10.89 -2.36
CA SER A 18 -15.98 11.07 -3.63
C SER A 18 -14.98 11.31 -4.77
N GLY A 19 -14.92 10.38 -5.73
CA GLY A 19 -14.11 10.52 -6.93
C GLY A 19 -12.72 9.85 -6.91
N CYS A 20 -12.37 9.07 -5.88
CA CYS A 20 -11.16 8.25 -5.97
C CYS A 20 -11.32 7.16 -7.04
N VAL A 21 -10.41 7.13 -8.02
CA VAL A 21 -10.45 6.19 -9.16
C VAL A 21 -10.01 4.77 -8.82
N PHE A 22 -9.40 4.55 -7.65
CA PHE A 22 -8.95 3.23 -7.19
C PHE A 22 -9.90 2.58 -6.17
N CYS A 23 -10.77 3.37 -5.54
CA CYS A 23 -11.84 2.83 -4.70
C CYS A 23 -12.81 2.02 -5.58
N GLY A 24 -12.99 0.74 -5.25
CA GLY A 24 -13.87 -0.15 -6.02
C GLY A 24 -13.36 -0.49 -7.42
N ILE A 25 -12.04 -0.39 -7.67
CA ILE A 25 -11.45 -0.68 -8.99
C ILE A 25 -11.74 -2.09 -9.50
N GLU A 26 -11.93 -3.05 -8.59
CA GLU A 26 -12.29 -4.44 -8.88
C GLU A 26 -13.67 -4.57 -9.56
N LYS A 27 -14.54 -3.56 -9.40
CA LYS A 27 -15.89 -3.53 -9.98
C LYS A 27 -15.94 -2.79 -11.32
N LEU A 28 -14.85 -2.15 -11.74
CA LEU A 28 -14.84 -1.35 -12.96
C LEU A 28 -14.75 -2.24 -14.22
N PRO A 29 -15.63 -2.05 -15.22
CA PRO A 29 -15.62 -2.86 -16.43
C PRO A 29 -14.33 -2.64 -17.23
N GLY A 30 -13.79 -3.71 -17.82
CA GLY A 30 -12.61 -3.67 -18.66
C GLY A 30 -11.27 -3.56 -17.92
N LYS A 31 -11.26 -3.64 -16.58
CA LYS A 31 -10.04 -3.80 -15.79
C LYS A 31 -9.69 -5.27 -15.65
N VAL A 32 -8.43 -5.59 -15.95
CA VAL A 32 -7.88 -6.93 -15.73
C VAL A 32 -7.38 -7.00 -14.29
N ILE A 33 -8.10 -7.74 -13.45
CA ILE A 33 -7.70 -8.02 -12.07
C ILE A 33 -6.80 -9.25 -12.07
N LEU A 34 -5.59 -9.08 -11.54
CA LEU A 34 -4.55 -10.11 -11.48
C LEU A 34 -4.56 -10.88 -10.16
N TYR A 35 -5.01 -10.21 -9.10
CA TYR A 35 -5.14 -10.73 -7.75
C TYR A 35 -6.25 -9.98 -7.03
N GLU A 36 -7.04 -10.69 -6.24
CA GLU A 36 -8.04 -10.12 -5.37
C GLU A 36 -8.21 -11.00 -4.12
N ASP A 37 -8.15 -10.38 -2.95
CA ASP A 37 -8.61 -10.98 -1.69
C ASP A 37 -9.47 -9.96 -0.93
N ASP A 38 -9.78 -10.22 0.34
CA ASP A 38 -10.64 -9.34 1.14
C ASP A 38 -9.99 -7.97 1.43
N THR A 39 -8.66 -7.87 1.35
CA THR A 39 -7.88 -6.67 1.73
C THR A 39 -7.32 -5.92 0.52
N PHE A 40 -6.78 -6.64 -0.46
CA PHE A 40 -6.03 -6.11 -1.58
C PHE A 40 -6.62 -6.50 -2.93
N VAL A 41 -6.42 -5.62 -3.90
CA VAL A 41 -6.63 -5.89 -5.31
C VAL A 41 -5.37 -5.49 -6.08
N ALA A 42 -5.00 -6.29 -7.07
CA ALA A 42 -3.88 -5.99 -7.96
C ALA A 42 -4.29 -6.04 -9.43
N PHE A 43 -3.76 -5.10 -10.20
CA PHE A 43 -4.10 -4.92 -11.61
C PHE A 43 -2.92 -4.30 -12.38
N GLU A 44 -3.00 -4.30 -13.71
CA GLU A 44 -1.96 -3.71 -14.56
C GLU A 44 -2.04 -2.17 -14.58
N ASP A 45 -0.89 -1.51 -14.46
CA ASP A 45 -0.80 -0.06 -14.67
C ASP A 45 -1.09 0.26 -16.14
N ILE A 46 -1.99 1.22 -16.39
CA ILE A 46 -2.39 1.65 -17.74
C ILE A 46 -1.26 2.29 -18.56
N ARG A 47 -0.17 2.71 -17.90
CA ARG A 47 1.01 3.36 -18.50
C ARG A 47 2.28 2.68 -17.98
N PRO A 48 2.53 1.42 -18.37
CA PRO A 48 3.61 0.61 -17.82
C PRO A 48 4.97 1.31 -17.94
N ALA A 49 5.83 1.11 -16.92
CA ALA A 49 7.18 1.64 -16.88
C ALA A 49 8.24 0.58 -17.20
N ALA A 50 7.88 -0.70 -17.08
CA ALA A 50 8.71 -1.88 -17.32
C ALA A 50 7.85 -2.96 -18.00
N LYS A 51 8.44 -4.12 -18.33
CA LYS A 51 7.74 -5.22 -19.03
C LYS A 51 6.46 -5.63 -18.31
N HIS A 52 6.56 -5.80 -17.00
CA HIS A 52 5.41 -5.92 -16.12
C HIS A 52 5.41 -4.75 -15.14
N HIS A 53 4.27 -4.08 -15.03
CA HIS A 53 4.05 -3.00 -14.08
C HIS A 53 2.66 -3.18 -13.48
N PHE A 54 2.63 -3.73 -12.27
CA PHE A 54 1.41 -3.97 -11.52
C PHE A 54 1.25 -2.92 -10.42
N LEU A 55 0.01 -2.66 -10.06
CA LEU A 55 -0.36 -1.87 -8.90
C LEU A 55 -1.06 -2.80 -7.91
N VAL A 56 -0.53 -2.92 -6.70
CA VAL A 56 -1.24 -3.55 -5.57
C VAL A 56 -1.83 -2.43 -4.72
N THR A 57 -3.14 -2.43 -4.50
CA THR A 57 -3.85 -1.38 -3.76
C THR A 57 -4.79 -2.01 -2.75
N PRO A 58 -4.97 -1.43 -1.55
CA PRO A 58 -6.01 -1.88 -0.64
C PRO A 58 -7.39 -1.54 -1.20
N LYS A 59 -8.37 -2.40 -0.91
CA LYS A 59 -9.80 -2.14 -1.18
C LYS A 59 -10.32 -0.97 -0.37
N LYS A 60 -9.90 -0.87 0.90
CA LYS A 60 -10.15 0.29 1.75
C LYS A 60 -9.29 1.47 1.34
N HIS A 61 -9.85 2.67 1.35
CA HIS A 61 -9.10 3.88 1.05
C HIS A 61 -8.02 4.17 2.10
N VAL A 62 -6.76 4.16 1.66
CA VAL A 62 -5.63 4.71 2.41
C VAL A 62 -5.01 5.78 1.51
N GLU A 63 -4.89 7.02 1.99
CA GLU A 63 -4.53 8.15 1.10
C GLU A 63 -3.17 7.99 0.42
N SER A 64 -2.12 7.66 1.19
CA SER A 64 -0.77 7.49 0.66
C SER A 64 0.15 6.79 1.66
N VAL A 65 1.39 6.51 1.24
CA VAL A 65 2.45 5.98 2.12
C VAL A 65 2.75 6.89 3.32
N ARG A 66 2.42 8.20 3.25
CA ARG A 66 2.59 9.16 4.36
C ARG A 66 1.64 8.91 5.53
N SER A 67 0.52 8.26 5.25
CA SER A 67 -0.54 8.01 6.22
C SER A 67 -0.21 6.80 7.10
N LEU A 68 0.80 6.01 6.73
CA LEU A 68 1.21 4.80 7.44
C LEU A 68 2.02 5.09 8.71
N ARG A 69 1.89 4.18 9.67
CA ARG A 69 2.54 4.20 10.99
C ARG A 69 3.18 2.83 11.28
N LYS A 70 3.87 2.70 12.41
CA LYS A 70 4.56 1.47 12.82
C LYS A 70 3.61 0.27 12.85
N GLU A 71 2.35 0.51 13.25
CA GLU A 71 1.30 -0.50 13.30
C GLU A 71 0.91 -1.04 11.92
N ASN A 72 1.21 -0.32 10.84
CA ASN A 72 0.94 -0.73 9.46
C ASN A 72 2.10 -1.52 8.82
N VAL A 73 3.17 -1.83 9.56
CA VAL A 73 4.28 -2.65 9.04
C VAL A 73 3.82 -4.03 8.55
N PRO A 74 2.99 -4.80 9.29
CA PRO A 74 2.47 -6.08 8.79
C PRO A 74 1.68 -5.91 7.48
N PHE A 75 0.86 -4.86 7.41
CA PHE A 75 0.08 -4.52 6.22
C PHE A 75 0.97 -4.23 4.99
N LEU A 76 2.10 -3.53 5.16
CA LEU A 76 3.07 -3.34 4.07
C LEU A 76 3.76 -4.65 3.65
N LYS A 77 4.10 -5.51 4.60
CA LYS A 77 4.70 -6.84 4.33
C LYS A 77 3.73 -7.73 3.56
N ASP A 78 2.45 -7.72 3.92
CA ASP A 78 1.41 -8.45 3.17
C ASP A 78 1.27 -7.90 1.73
N MET A 79 1.31 -6.57 1.56
CA MET A 79 1.23 -5.94 0.25
C MET A 79 2.45 -6.27 -0.65
N GLU A 80 3.64 -6.31 -0.06
CA GLU A 80 4.87 -6.80 -0.71
C GLU A 80 4.76 -8.28 -1.07
N SER A 81 4.21 -9.11 -0.18
CA SER A 81 3.96 -10.54 -0.43
C SER A 81 3.05 -10.75 -1.65
N VAL A 82 1.96 -9.96 -1.77
CA VAL A 82 1.10 -9.98 -2.96
C VAL A 82 1.87 -9.61 -4.23
N GLY A 83 2.71 -8.56 -4.16
CA GLY A 83 3.59 -8.17 -5.27
C GLY A 83 4.55 -9.29 -5.69
N ASN A 84 5.14 -10.00 -4.72
CA ASN A 84 6.05 -11.12 -4.99
C ASN A 84 5.32 -12.32 -5.60
N LYS A 85 4.14 -12.68 -5.10
CA LYS A 85 3.29 -13.74 -5.69
C LYS A 85 2.97 -13.48 -7.16
N LEU A 86 2.69 -12.21 -7.50
CA LEU A 86 2.48 -11.83 -8.90
C LEU A 86 3.77 -12.03 -9.71
N MET A 87 4.91 -11.56 -9.21
CA MET A 87 6.19 -11.71 -9.90
C MET A 87 6.59 -13.18 -10.10
N ASP A 88 6.30 -14.05 -9.13
CA ASP A 88 6.49 -15.50 -9.25
C ASP A 88 5.63 -16.08 -10.36
N LYS A 89 4.34 -15.69 -10.44
CA LYS A 89 3.42 -16.12 -11.51
C LYS A 89 3.93 -15.76 -12.91
N TYR A 90 4.67 -14.66 -13.04
CA TYR A 90 5.27 -14.22 -14.30
C TYR A 90 6.74 -14.64 -14.46
N ASN A 91 7.27 -15.50 -13.58
CA ASN A 91 8.64 -16.02 -13.59
C ASN A 91 9.71 -14.93 -13.59
N VAL A 92 9.50 -13.85 -12.84
CA VAL A 92 10.44 -12.73 -12.72
C VAL A 92 11.43 -13.01 -11.58
N PRO A 93 12.76 -13.08 -11.83
CA PRO A 93 13.76 -13.30 -10.78
C PRO A 93 13.73 -12.20 -9.71
N GLU A 94 14.08 -12.51 -8.45
CA GLU A 94 14.08 -11.54 -7.34
C GLU A 94 14.94 -10.29 -7.64
N ASP A 95 16.12 -10.49 -8.23
CA ASP A 95 17.04 -9.40 -8.59
C ASP A 95 16.44 -8.40 -9.61
N ASP A 96 15.45 -8.85 -10.38
CA ASP A 96 14.73 -8.07 -11.39
C ASP A 96 13.43 -7.45 -10.87
N ARG A 97 13.10 -7.63 -9.59
CA ARG A 97 11.89 -7.04 -8.98
C ARG A 97 12.22 -5.69 -8.38
N ARG A 98 11.36 -4.69 -8.62
CA ARG A 98 11.42 -3.41 -7.89
C ARG A 98 10.04 -3.02 -7.41
N MET A 99 9.92 -2.78 -6.11
CA MET A 99 8.64 -2.46 -5.47
C MET A 99 8.73 -1.18 -4.65
N GLY A 100 7.73 -0.31 -4.75
CA GLY A 100 7.72 0.90 -3.93
C GLY A 100 6.56 1.85 -4.22
N PHE A 101 6.61 3.00 -3.55
CA PHE A 101 5.54 3.98 -3.52
C PHE A 101 6.01 5.34 -4.02
N HIS A 102 5.18 6.03 -4.79
CA HIS A 102 5.31 7.47 -4.97
C HIS A 102 4.91 8.21 -3.70
N ILE A 103 5.66 9.27 -3.37
CA ILE A 103 5.40 10.10 -2.19
C ILE A 103 4.74 11.42 -2.61
N PRO A 104 3.61 11.80 -2.00
CA PRO A 104 2.99 13.10 -2.23
C PRO A 104 3.96 14.27 -2.02
N PRO A 105 3.90 15.33 -2.84
CA PRO A 105 2.86 15.62 -3.85
C PRO A 105 3.11 14.97 -5.23
N PHE A 106 4.07 14.06 -5.35
CA PHE A 106 4.51 13.49 -6.64
C PHE A 106 3.87 12.12 -6.95
N ASN A 107 2.68 11.86 -6.43
CA ASN A 107 1.83 10.71 -6.78
C ASN A 107 0.69 11.17 -7.70
N SER A 108 0.26 10.31 -8.63
CA SER A 108 -0.82 10.65 -9.56
C SER A 108 -2.23 10.34 -9.03
N VAL A 109 -2.34 9.44 -8.05
CA VAL A 109 -3.59 9.04 -7.43
C VAL A 109 -3.38 9.05 -5.92
N ASN A 110 -4.27 9.71 -5.18
CA ASN A 110 -4.29 9.75 -3.72
C ASN A 110 -5.03 8.53 -3.16
N HIS A 111 -4.52 7.36 -3.48
CA HIS A 111 -4.90 6.07 -2.91
C HIS A 111 -3.62 5.25 -2.89
N LEU A 112 -3.24 4.68 -1.76
CA LEU A 112 -2.01 3.93 -1.59
C LEU A 112 -1.92 2.82 -2.63
N HIS A 113 -0.88 2.82 -3.46
CA HIS A 113 -0.64 1.73 -4.40
C HIS A 113 0.85 1.42 -4.47
N LEU A 114 1.19 0.14 -4.30
CA LEU A 114 2.53 -0.36 -4.51
C LEU A 114 2.75 -0.56 -6.00
N HIS A 115 3.72 0.15 -6.55
CA HIS A 115 4.24 -0.14 -7.88
C HIS A 115 5.09 -1.40 -7.80
N VAL A 116 4.78 -2.41 -8.62
CA VAL A 116 5.52 -3.66 -8.72
C VAL A 116 6.05 -3.78 -10.15
N HIS A 117 7.36 -3.62 -10.32
CA HIS A 117 8.03 -3.64 -11.63
C HIS A 117 8.85 -4.91 -11.84
N ALA A 118 8.72 -5.49 -13.03
CA ALA A 118 9.68 -6.46 -13.56
C ALA A 118 10.66 -5.75 -14.48
N LEU A 119 11.91 -5.62 -14.05
CA LEU A 119 12.99 -5.01 -14.80
C LEU A 119 13.30 -5.78 -16.09
N PRO A 120 13.93 -5.14 -17.09
CA PRO A 120 14.38 -3.74 -17.12
C PRO A 120 13.24 -2.73 -17.34
N TYR A 121 13.51 -1.47 -17.00
CA TYR A 121 12.62 -0.36 -17.38
C TYR A 121 12.61 -0.16 -18.89
N ALA A 122 11.46 0.22 -19.43
CA ALA A 122 11.26 0.42 -20.86
C ALA A 122 12.14 1.55 -21.45
N SER A 123 12.56 2.52 -20.62
CA SER A 123 13.49 3.58 -21.03
C SER A 123 14.28 4.16 -19.86
N ALA A 124 15.39 4.84 -20.17
CA ALA A 124 16.18 5.56 -19.17
C ALA A 124 15.38 6.65 -18.46
N LEU A 125 14.42 7.29 -19.13
CA LEU A 125 13.52 8.27 -18.53
C LEU A 125 12.57 7.61 -17.52
N LYS A 126 11.99 6.45 -17.86
CA LYS A 126 11.18 5.65 -16.92
C LYS A 126 12.00 5.23 -15.72
N ARG A 127 13.25 4.77 -15.92
CA ARG A 127 14.18 4.46 -14.82
C ARG A 127 14.40 5.66 -13.89
N LYS A 128 14.60 6.87 -14.44
CA LYS A 128 14.76 8.10 -13.64
C LYS A 128 13.51 8.48 -12.83
N LYS A 129 12.30 8.08 -13.28
CA LYS A 129 11.05 8.31 -12.55
C LYS A 129 10.96 7.52 -11.24
N TYR A 130 11.65 6.38 -11.15
CA TYR A 130 11.65 5.47 -10.00
C TYR A 130 13.06 5.37 -9.39
N PRO A 131 13.61 6.47 -8.85
CA PRO A 131 14.94 6.47 -8.27
C PRO A 131 14.97 5.62 -7.00
N ILE A 132 16.01 4.80 -6.88
CA ILE A 132 16.33 4.09 -5.65
C ILE A 132 17.46 4.86 -4.99
N VAL A 133 17.22 5.38 -3.79
CA VAL A 133 18.26 5.98 -2.98
C VAL A 133 18.31 5.28 -1.63
N ASN A 134 19.48 4.72 -1.35
CA ASN A 134 19.87 4.48 0.03
C ASN A 134 20.18 5.88 0.58
N GLY A 135 19.36 6.43 1.46
CA GLY A 135 19.66 7.74 2.05
C GLY A 135 20.98 7.72 2.82
N SER A 136 21.34 8.83 3.46
CA SER A 136 22.49 8.92 4.35
C SER A 136 22.25 8.11 5.65
N GLY A 137 22.23 6.78 5.53
CA GLY A 137 21.87 5.81 6.57
C GLY A 137 20.63 4.99 6.23
N LEU A 138 20.51 3.78 6.82
CA LEU A 138 19.40 2.83 6.58
C LEU A 138 18.00 3.40 6.88
N TYR A 139 17.93 4.47 7.67
CA TYR A 139 16.70 5.07 8.20
C TYR A 139 16.37 6.44 7.57
N HIS A 140 17.17 6.90 6.60
CA HIS A 140 16.93 8.18 5.93
C HIS A 140 16.44 7.96 4.50
N LYS A 141 15.41 8.71 4.13
CA LYS A 141 14.67 8.58 2.86
C LYS A 141 15.38 9.21 1.65
N GLY A 142 16.29 10.16 1.90
CA GLY A 142 16.83 11.04 0.85
C GLY A 142 15.78 11.98 0.23
N LEU A 143 16.21 12.83 -0.72
CA LEU A 143 15.41 13.90 -1.33
C LEU A 143 14.53 13.47 -2.52
N VAL A 144 14.29 12.17 -2.72
CA VAL A 144 13.59 11.65 -3.90
C VAL A 144 12.08 11.52 -3.69
N TRP A 145 11.30 11.36 -4.75
CA TRP A 145 9.83 11.23 -4.71
C TRP A 145 9.31 9.78 -4.75
N PHE A 146 10.19 8.80 -4.58
CA PHE A 146 9.86 7.38 -4.57
C PHE A 146 10.54 6.70 -3.37
N VAL A 147 9.85 5.77 -2.71
CA VAL A 147 10.39 4.98 -1.59
C VAL A 147 10.18 3.51 -1.86
N GLU A 148 11.24 2.73 -1.71
CA GLU A 148 11.21 1.27 -1.86
C GLU A 148 10.45 0.65 -0.67
N VAL A 149 9.71 -0.43 -0.88
CA VAL A 149 8.83 -0.99 0.17
C VAL A 149 9.62 -1.44 1.41
N GLY A 150 10.77 -2.08 1.22
CA GLY A 150 11.68 -2.43 2.31
C GLY A 150 12.21 -1.20 3.04
N GLN A 151 12.55 -0.12 2.32
CA GLN A 151 12.92 1.15 2.94
C GLN A 151 11.78 1.76 3.76
N ALA A 152 10.54 1.72 3.26
CA ALA A 152 9.37 2.20 3.99
C ALA A 152 9.15 1.40 5.28
N ILE A 153 9.25 0.08 5.23
CA ILE A 153 9.17 -0.81 6.39
C ILE A 153 10.25 -0.45 7.42
N ARG A 154 11.53 -0.36 6.99
CA ARG A 154 12.64 0.02 7.89
C ARG A 154 12.42 1.38 8.55
N ILE A 155 11.89 2.36 7.83
CA ILE A 155 11.58 3.69 8.38
C ILE A 155 10.52 3.57 9.48
N LEU A 156 9.44 2.82 9.24
CA LEU A 156 8.35 2.65 10.20
C LEU A 156 8.77 1.82 11.43
N GLU A 157 9.66 0.85 11.26
CA GLU A 157 10.18 0.00 12.34
C GLU A 157 11.17 0.74 13.25
N SER A 158 11.87 1.76 12.76
CA SER A 158 13.07 2.33 13.38
C SER A 158 12.92 3.08 14.72
N ASP A 159 11.75 3.06 15.38
CA ASP A 159 11.48 3.79 16.64
C ASP A 159 11.86 5.28 16.66
N LEU A 160 12.21 5.87 15.50
CA LEU A 160 12.18 7.30 15.22
C LEU A 160 10.71 7.73 15.10
N CYS A 161 10.02 7.57 16.22
CA CYS A 161 8.66 7.96 16.46
C CYS A 161 8.50 9.44 16.11
N GLY A 162 7.68 9.71 15.09
CA GLY A 162 7.16 11.03 14.80
C GLY A 162 7.94 11.81 13.74
N SER A 163 7.29 12.03 12.60
CA SER A 163 7.64 13.09 11.65
C SER A 163 8.98 12.89 10.92
N VAL A 164 8.93 12.31 9.72
CA VAL A 164 9.90 12.66 8.66
C VAL A 164 9.19 12.91 7.33
N ILE A 165 8.01 13.54 7.37
CA ILE A 165 7.52 14.23 6.17
C ILE A 165 7.16 15.69 6.40
N THR A 166 7.03 16.15 7.64
CA THR A 166 7.10 17.58 8.00
C THR A 166 7.40 17.65 9.49
N GLY A 167 8.32 18.51 9.92
CA GLY A 167 8.47 18.85 11.33
C GLY A 167 7.14 19.39 11.86
N ALA A 168 6.40 18.53 12.56
CA ALA A 168 5.27 18.85 13.41
C ALA A 168 4.82 17.54 14.06
N CYS A 169 5.47 17.22 15.18
CA CYS A 169 4.87 16.37 16.19
C CYS A 169 3.69 17.15 16.79
N SER A 170 2.49 16.95 16.24
CA SER A 170 1.21 17.09 16.93
C SER A 170 0.06 17.04 15.91
N LEU A 171 -0.97 16.27 16.28
CA LEU A 171 -2.30 16.28 15.69
C LEU A 171 -2.42 15.78 14.27
N VAL A 172 -2.46 14.46 14.15
CA VAL A 172 -3.41 13.85 13.22
C VAL A 172 -4.01 12.59 13.86
N LYS A 173 -5.18 12.73 14.49
CA LYS A 173 -6.14 11.63 14.69
C LYS A 173 -6.77 11.37 13.32
N TRP A 174 -6.73 10.14 12.83
CA TRP A 174 -7.69 9.68 11.82
C TRP A 174 -8.10 8.27 12.19
N ASP A 175 -9.41 8.09 12.29
CA ASP A 175 -10.08 6.90 12.76
C ASP A 175 -9.76 5.70 11.87
N LEU A 176 -8.89 4.81 12.37
CA LEU A 176 -9.00 3.40 11.99
C LEU A 176 -10.28 2.90 12.64
N GLU A 177 -11.36 2.81 11.85
CA GLU A 177 -12.55 2.06 12.22
C GLU A 177 -12.14 0.65 12.69
N SER A 178 -12.88 0.11 13.67
CA SER A 178 -12.54 -1.04 14.50
C SER A 178 -12.08 -2.31 13.77
N GLU A 179 -12.42 -2.47 12.49
CA GLU A 179 -12.08 -3.64 11.68
C GLU A 179 -10.61 -3.65 11.19
N ASP A 180 -9.99 -2.49 10.94
CA ASP A 180 -8.55 -2.46 10.58
C ASP A 180 -7.66 -2.80 11.78
N LYS A 181 -8.14 -2.45 12.98
CA LYS A 181 -7.51 -2.89 14.24
C LYS A 181 -7.66 -4.40 14.41
N GLN A 182 -8.81 -4.95 14.04
CA GLN A 182 -9.07 -6.39 14.08
C GLN A 182 -8.08 -7.16 13.18
N TYR A 183 -7.85 -6.72 11.93
CA TYR A 183 -6.86 -7.33 11.04
C TYR A 183 -5.43 -7.33 11.63
N ILE A 184 -5.01 -6.18 12.17
CA ILE A 184 -3.68 -6.04 12.81
C ILE A 184 -3.58 -6.90 14.07
N ILE A 185 -4.62 -6.92 14.91
CA ILE A 185 -4.67 -7.72 16.15
C ILE A 185 -4.69 -9.22 15.82
N GLU A 186 -5.50 -9.66 14.86
CA GLU A 186 -5.59 -11.06 14.45
C GLU A 186 -4.26 -11.56 13.88
N ARG A 187 -3.57 -10.77 13.06
CA ARG A 187 -2.24 -11.12 12.56
C ARG A 187 -1.17 -11.11 13.65
N ALA A 188 -1.15 -10.12 14.54
CA ALA A 188 -0.22 -10.10 15.67
C ALA A 188 -0.43 -11.31 16.61
N ASN A 189 -1.68 -11.74 16.81
CA ASN A 189 -2.01 -12.92 17.60
C ASN A 189 -1.59 -14.23 16.89
N LEU A 190 -1.70 -14.30 15.55
CA LEU A 190 -1.24 -15.46 14.78
C LEU A 190 0.29 -15.64 14.80
N GLU A 191 1.05 -14.54 14.88
CA GLU A 191 2.52 -14.59 15.04
C GLU A 191 2.93 -15.05 16.44
N HIS A 192 2.16 -14.71 17.50
CA HIS A 192 2.43 -15.15 18.87
C HIS A 192 1.99 -16.58 19.20
N THR A 193 1.07 -17.18 18.44
CA THR A 193 0.65 -18.58 18.63
C THR A 193 1.55 -19.60 17.92
N ASN A 194 2.50 -19.16 17.10
CA ASN A 194 3.41 -20.02 16.33
C ASN A 194 4.87 -20.01 16.87
N THR A 195 5.08 -19.50 18.09
CA THR A 195 6.31 -19.59 18.87
C THR A 195 6.05 -20.32 20.17
#